data_AF-A0AB34X1T6-F1
#
_entry.id   AF-A0AB34X1T6-F1
#
_cell.length_a   1.000
_cell.length_b   1.000
_cell.length_c   1.000
_cell.angle_alpha   90.00
_cell.angle_beta   90.00
_cell.angle_gamma   90.00
#
_symmetry.space_group_name_H-M   'P 1'
#
loop_
_entity.id
_entity.type
_entity.pdbx_description
1 polymer ?
#
loop_
_entity_poly.entity_id
_entity_poly.type
_entity_poly.pdbx_seq_one_letter_code
_entity_poly.pdbx_strand_id
1 'polypeptide(L)'
;MGDKDTTKIRSALAAARATRGQALAKIARGDMSLWEFIEKSKTSRPLAKCRLKILLKAAVGPARATWIMDRLLEASATGKQNPTVEWLYDAKSSSARLGLLAALLTESVGTPWPGYPFADPPQKIQETWNIYQGANSVKG
;
A
#
# COMPACT_ATOMS: atom_id res chain seq x y z
N MET A 1 29.67 23.31 -23.97
CA MET A 1 28.21 23.46 -23.84
C MET A 1 27.58 22.26 -23.11
N GLY A 2 28.11 21.85 -21.94
CA GLY A 2 27.69 20.62 -21.23
C GLY A 2 27.40 20.74 -19.73
N ASP A 3 27.72 21.88 -19.10
CA ASP A 3 27.62 22.04 -17.64
C ASP A 3 26.25 22.52 -17.13
N LYS A 4 25.51 23.25 -17.99
CA LYS A 4 24.19 23.76 -17.65
C LYS A 4 23.12 22.64 -17.64
N ASP A 5 23.29 21.61 -18.45
CA ASP A 5 22.32 20.51 -18.56
C ASP A 5 22.46 19.50 -17.41
N THR A 6 23.69 19.18 -17.00
CA THR A 6 23.93 18.31 -15.84
C THR A 6 23.42 18.93 -14.54
N THR A 7 23.56 20.25 -14.37
CA THR A 7 23.05 20.98 -13.21
C THR A 7 21.52 20.94 -13.13
N LYS A 8 20.82 21.16 -14.26
CA LYS A 8 19.35 21.06 -14.33
C LYS A 8 18.85 19.64 -14.04
N ILE A 9 19.55 18.62 -14.52
CA ILE A 9 19.20 17.21 -14.25
C ILE A 9 19.34 16.90 -12.75
N ARG A 10 20.42 17.36 -12.11
CA ARG A 10 20.65 17.15 -10.67
C ARG A 10 19.60 17.85 -9.81
N SER A 11 19.26 19.09 -10.12
CA SER A 11 18.24 19.83 -9.36
C SER A 11 16.85 19.20 -9.51
N ALA A 12 16.47 18.76 -10.71
CA ALA A 12 15.22 18.03 -10.94
C ALA A 12 15.17 16.70 -10.16
N LEU A 13 16.28 15.96 -10.11
CA LEU A 13 16.37 14.72 -9.34
C LEU A 13 16.26 14.97 -7.84
N ALA A 14 16.90 16.03 -7.33
CA ALA A 14 16.80 16.43 -5.93
C ALA A 14 15.36 16.80 -5.56
N ALA A 15 14.68 17.59 -6.39
CA ALA A 15 13.28 17.92 -6.22
C ALA A 15 12.39 16.66 -6.18
N ALA A 16 12.57 15.73 -7.13
CA ALA A 16 11.81 14.49 -7.17
C ALA A 16 12.06 13.57 -5.95
N ARG A 17 13.28 13.60 -5.38
CA ARG A 17 13.58 12.90 -4.11
C ARG A 17 12.89 13.57 -2.94
N ALA A 18 12.92 14.90 -2.87
CA ALA A 18 12.24 15.67 -1.82
C ALA A 18 10.72 15.43 -1.84
N THR A 19 10.08 15.47 -3.00
CA THR A 19 8.64 15.19 -3.15
C THR A 19 8.27 13.80 -2.62
N ARG A 20 9.06 12.77 -2.98
CA ARG A 20 8.83 11.40 -2.47
C ARG A 20 9.04 11.31 -0.97
N GLY A 21 10.13 11.89 -0.46
CA GLY A 21 10.45 11.89 0.97
C GLY A 21 9.35 12.54 1.81
N GLN A 22 8.85 13.71 1.38
CA GLN A 22 7.75 14.40 2.04
C GLN A 22 6.46 13.59 2.06
N ALA A 23 6.09 12.97 0.93
CA ALA A 23 4.88 12.16 0.86
C ALA A 23 4.98 10.89 1.72
N LEU A 24 6.13 10.22 1.74
CA LEU A 24 6.38 9.07 2.61
C LEU A 24 6.36 9.45 4.09
N ALA A 25 6.90 10.62 4.45
CA ALA A 25 6.84 11.12 5.81
C ALA A 25 5.39 11.39 6.25
N LYS A 26 4.55 11.95 5.37
CA LYS A 26 3.11 12.13 5.65
C LYS A 26 2.40 10.80 5.92
N ILE A 27 2.71 9.76 5.13
CA ILE A 27 2.17 8.41 5.38
C ILE A 27 2.62 7.88 6.73
N ALA A 28 3.92 7.95 7.03
CA ALA A 28 4.47 7.42 8.27
C ALA A 28 3.90 8.11 9.53
N ARG A 29 3.45 9.37 9.41
CA ARG A 29 2.78 10.12 10.49
C ARG A 29 1.26 9.94 10.52
N GLY A 30 0.67 9.30 9.51
CA GLY A 30 -0.78 9.17 9.37
C GLY A 30 -1.49 10.39 8.76
N ASP A 31 -0.75 11.40 8.30
CA ASP A 31 -1.29 12.62 7.65
C ASP A 31 -1.80 12.35 6.21
N MET A 32 -1.47 11.18 5.66
CA MET A 32 -1.84 10.77 4.31
C MET A 32 -2.05 9.26 4.28
N SER A 33 -3.16 8.79 3.71
CA SER A 33 -3.38 7.36 3.56
C SER A 33 -2.58 6.76 2.40
N LEU A 34 -2.38 5.44 2.42
CA LEU A 34 -1.78 4.71 1.30
C LEU A 34 -2.57 4.93 -0.01
N TRP A 35 -3.89 4.95 0.07
CA TRP A 35 -4.77 5.12 -1.09
C TRP A 35 -4.69 6.53 -1.67
N GLU A 36 -4.65 7.56 -0.82
CA GLU A 36 -4.42 8.94 -1.24
C GLU A 36 -3.07 9.10 -1.96
N PHE A 37 -2.02 8.44 -1.48
CA PHE A 37 -0.72 8.44 -2.15
C PHE A 37 -0.81 7.81 -3.54
N ILE A 38 -1.46 6.64 -3.66
CA ILE A 38 -1.62 5.95 -4.94
C ILE A 38 -2.41 6.83 -5.92
N GLU A 39 -3.48 7.48 -5.46
CA GLU A 39 -4.26 8.38 -6.30
C GLU A 39 -3.43 9.58 -6.80
N LYS A 40 -2.72 10.25 -5.89
CA LYS A 40 -1.80 11.35 -6.25
C LYS A 40 -0.68 10.90 -7.17
N SER A 41 -0.28 9.63 -7.12
CA SER A 41 0.77 9.10 -7.98
C SER A 41 0.37 9.00 -9.46
N LYS A 42 -0.93 8.91 -9.76
CA LYS A 42 -1.44 8.89 -11.14
C LYS A 42 -1.14 10.18 -11.90
N THR A 43 -1.14 11.31 -11.19
CA THR A 43 -0.86 12.65 -11.77
C THR A 43 0.54 13.17 -11.44
N SER A 44 1.29 12.50 -10.56
CA SER A 44 2.63 12.93 -10.13
C SER A 44 3.71 11.92 -10.51
N ARG A 45 4.53 12.27 -11.52
CA ARG A 45 5.63 11.41 -12.00
C ARG A 45 6.65 11.02 -10.90
N PRO A 46 7.06 11.93 -9.98
CA PRO A 46 7.92 11.55 -8.86
C PRO A 46 7.31 10.47 -7.95
N LEU A 47 6.01 10.56 -7.67
CA LEU A 47 5.31 9.60 -6.80
C LEU A 47 5.08 8.26 -7.52
N ALA A 48 4.69 8.30 -8.80
CA ALA A 48 4.56 7.11 -9.66
C ALA A 48 5.84 6.25 -9.68
N LYS A 49 7.01 6.91 -9.67
CA LYS A 49 8.35 6.28 -9.65
C LYS A 49 8.85 5.94 -8.25
N CYS A 50 8.06 6.14 -7.21
CA CYS A 50 8.40 5.65 -5.87
C CYS A 50 8.43 4.11 -5.89
N ARG A 51 9.38 3.51 -5.16
CA ARG A 51 9.44 2.05 -5.02
C ARG A 51 8.31 1.59 -4.12
N LEU A 52 7.55 0.58 -4.54
CA LEU A 52 6.41 0.07 -3.81
C LEU A 52 6.80 -0.46 -2.42
N LYS A 53 7.92 -1.17 -2.31
CA LYS A 53 8.44 -1.65 -1.01
C LYS A 53 8.69 -0.52 0.00
N ILE A 54 9.16 0.65 -0.46
CA ILE A 54 9.41 1.81 0.42
C ILE A 54 8.08 2.42 0.87
N LEU A 55 7.12 2.55 -0.05
CA LEU A 55 5.77 3.01 0.26
C LEU A 55 5.11 2.10 1.31
N LEU A 56 5.14 0.78 1.10
CA LEU A 56 4.56 -0.18 2.03
C LEU A 56 5.26 -0.17 3.38
N LYS A 57 6.59 -0.01 3.42
CA LYS A 57 7.33 0.15 4.68
C LYS A 57 6.82 1.35 5.49
N ALA A 58 6.55 2.47 4.84
CA ALA A 58 6.01 3.65 5.49
C ALA A 58 4.55 3.45 5.96
N ALA A 59 3.75 2.68 5.21
CA ALA A 59 2.33 2.50 5.49
C ALA A 59 2.02 1.42 6.54
N VAL A 60 2.71 0.26 6.50
CA VAL A 60 2.38 -0.91 7.32
C VAL A 60 3.57 -1.46 8.12
N GLY A 61 4.73 -0.80 8.06
CA GLY A 61 5.96 -1.26 8.70
C GLY A 61 6.74 -2.32 7.90
N PRO A 62 8.00 -2.60 8.29
CA PRO A 62 8.95 -3.32 7.44
C PRO A 62 8.68 -4.82 7.27
N ALA A 63 8.23 -5.50 8.33
CA ALA A 63 7.94 -6.93 8.28
C ALA A 63 6.72 -7.20 7.39
N ARG A 64 5.60 -6.50 7.66
CA ARG A 64 4.37 -6.61 6.87
C ARG A 64 4.58 -6.18 5.42
N ALA A 65 5.34 -5.12 5.17
CA ALA A 65 5.66 -4.69 3.82
C ALA A 65 6.42 -5.75 3.01
N THR A 66 7.34 -6.48 3.65
CA THR A 66 8.06 -7.58 2.98
C THR A 66 7.11 -8.71 2.65
N TRP A 67 6.29 -9.15 3.60
CA TRP A 67 5.29 -10.19 3.38
C TRP A 67 4.29 -9.84 2.26
N ILE A 68 3.74 -8.61 2.25
CA ILE A 68 2.84 -8.15 1.20
C ILE A 68 3.55 -8.16 -0.16
N MET A 69 4.79 -7.65 -0.21
CA MET A 69 5.57 -7.61 -1.45
C MET A 69 5.81 -9.00 -2.04
N ASP A 70 6.16 -9.97 -1.20
CA ASP A 70 6.44 -11.33 -1.64
C ASP A 70 5.17 -11.97 -2.23
N ARG A 71 4.03 -11.84 -1.55
CA ARG A 71 2.73 -12.33 -2.04
C ARG A 71 2.26 -11.64 -3.32
N LEU A 72 2.46 -10.33 -3.40
CA LEU A 72 2.10 -9.54 -4.58
C LEU A 72 2.93 -9.95 -5.80
N LEU A 73 4.22 -10.22 -5.61
CA LEU A 73 5.11 -10.67 -6.68
C LEU A 73 4.79 -12.09 -7.12
N GLU A 74 4.61 -13.01 -6.17
CA GLU A 74 4.22 -14.41 -6.39
C GLU A 74 2.96 -14.50 -7.25
N ALA A 75 1.87 -13.84 -6.83
CA ALA A 75 0.60 -13.90 -7.53
C ALA A 75 0.59 -13.12 -8.86
N SER A 76 1.52 -12.18 -9.07
CA SER A 76 1.59 -11.43 -10.34
C SER A 76 2.31 -12.19 -11.46
N ALA A 77 3.04 -13.27 -11.16
CA ALA A 77 3.85 -14.05 -12.11
C ALA A 77 4.82 -13.21 -13.00
N THR A 78 5.15 -11.97 -12.59
CA THR A 78 5.90 -11.04 -13.46
C THR A 78 7.41 -11.12 -13.30
N GLY A 79 7.93 -11.75 -12.23
CA GLY A 79 9.37 -11.79 -11.92
C GLY A 79 10.02 -10.41 -11.75
N LYS A 80 9.23 -9.33 -11.61
CA LYS A 80 9.74 -7.96 -11.65
C LYS A 80 10.53 -7.63 -10.39
N GLN A 81 11.81 -7.31 -10.57
CA GLN A 81 12.64 -6.82 -9.47
C GLN A 81 12.35 -5.33 -9.21
N ASN A 82 11.99 -5.00 -7.98
CA ASN A 82 11.74 -3.63 -7.49
C ASN A 82 10.59 -2.88 -8.21
N PRO A 83 9.33 -3.33 -8.09
CA PRO A 83 8.20 -2.61 -8.66
C PRO A 83 8.04 -1.20 -8.07
N THR A 84 7.62 -0.29 -8.93
CA THR A 84 7.24 1.09 -8.59
C THR A 84 5.73 1.18 -8.36
N VAL A 85 5.23 2.32 -7.87
CA VAL A 85 3.80 2.51 -7.64
C VAL A 85 3.00 2.45 -8.95
N GLU A 86 3.52 3.01 -10.04
CA GLU A 86 2.89 2.91 -11.37
C GLU A 86 2.69 1.47 -11.86
N TRP A 87 3.47 0.51 -11.38
CA TRP A 87 3.32 -0.89 -11.77
C TRP A 87 1.99 -1.49 -11.26
N LEU A 88 1.38 -0.93 -10.20
CA LEU A 88 0.09 -1.38 -9.67
C LEU A 88 -1.08 -1.09 -10.62
N TYR A 89 -1.02 0.01 -11.37
CA TYR A 89 -2.08 0.48 -12.26
C TYR A 89 -1.64 0.53 -13.73
N ASP A 90 -0.56 -0.19 -14.06
CA ASP A 90 -0.14 -0.37 -15.44
C ASP A 90 -1.27 -0.99 -16.27
N ALA A 91 -1.54 -0.43 -17.45
CA ALA A 91 -2.68 -0.78 -18.30
C ALA A 91 -2.74 -2.27 -18.64
N LYS A 92 -1.57 -2.92 -18.74
CA LYS A 92 -1.44 -4.37 -19.00
C LYS A 92 -2.04 -5.24 -17.90
N SER A 93 -2.21 -4.69 -16.70
CA SER A 93 -2.70 -5.43 -15.54
C SER A 93 -4.16 -5.19 -15.24
N SER A 94 -4.85 -4.30 -15.96
CA SER A 94 -6.28 -3.98 -15.78
C SER A 94 -6.69 -3.81 -14.30
N SER A 95 -5.84 -3.15 -13.50
CA SER A 95 -6.03 -2.95 -12.05
C SER A 95 -5.99 -4.22 -11.17
N ALA A 96 -5.68 -5.40 -11.72
CA ALA A 96 -5.61 -6.66 -10.95
C ALA A 96 -4.60 -6.61 -9.80
N ARG A 97 -3.45 -5.97 -10.01
CA ARG A 97 -2.41 -5.81 -8.97
C ARG A 97 -2.87 -4.87 -7.86
N LEU A 98 -3.65 -3.84 -8.20
CA LEU A 98 -4.22 -2.93 -7.22
C LEU A 98 -5.29 -3.64 -6.38
N GLY A 99 -6.15 -4.46 -7.01
CA GLY A 99 -7.13 -5.29 -6.31
C GLY A 99 -6.48 -6.32 -5.39
N LEU A 100 -5.41 -6.99 -5.86
CA LEU A 100 -4.63 -7.91 -5.03
C LEU A 100 -3.98 -7.20 -3.84
N LEU A 101 -3.42 -6.01 -4.05
CA LEU A 101 -2.88 -5.21 -2.95
C LEU A 101 -3.98 -4.88 -1.93
N ALA A 102 -5.17 -4.48 -2.38
CA ALA A 102 -6.30 -4.23 -1.49
C ALA A 102 -6.64 -5.48 -0.66
N ALA A 103 -6.72 -6.64 -1.31
CA ALA A 103 -7.00 -7.91 -0.62
C ALA A 103 -5.93 -8.30 0.41
N LEU A 104 -4.65 -8.01 0.15
CA LEU A 104 -3.55 -8.29 1.09
C LEU A 104 -3.50 -7.31 2.28
N LEU A 105 -4.03 -6.10 2.09
CA LEU A 105 -4.13 -5.08 3.13
C LEU A 105 -5.34 -5.32 4.04
N THR A 106 -6.42 -5.89 3.51
CA THR A 106 -7.57 -6.32 4.31
C THR A 106 -7.22 -7.63 4.99
N GLU A 107 -7.09 -7.63 6.32
CA GLU A 107 -7.03 -8.89 7.06
C GLU A 107 -8.34 -9.66 6.83
N SER A 108 -8.24 -10.91 6.36
CA SER A 108 -9.42 -11.78 6.34
C SER A 108 -9.87 -11.93 7.78
N VAL A 109 -11.08 -11.48 8.07
CA VAL A 109 -11.71 -11.56 9.40
C VAL A 109 -11.91 -13.05 9.73
N GLY A 110 -10.88 -13.68 10.29
CA GLY A 110 -10.85 -15.09 10.64
C GLY A 110 -11.01 -16.04 9.45
N THR A 111 -10.50 -17.26 9.59
CA THR A 111 -11.04 -18.36 8.79
C THR A 111 -12.53 -18.48 9.14
N PRO A 112 -13.47 -18.51 8.17
CA PRO A 112 -14.87 -18.75 8.50
C PRO A 112 -14.95 -20.07 9.28
N TRP A 113 -15.60 -20.02 10.44
CA TRP A 113 -15.76 -21.21 11.27
C TRP A 113 -16.64 -22.24 10.54
N PRO A 114 -16.52 -23.54 10.88
CA PRO A 114 -17.36 -24.56 10.26
C PRO A 114 -18.85 -24.18 10.35
N GLY A 115 -19.52 -24.10 9.20
CA GLY A 115 -20.96 -23.77 9.11
C GLY A 115 -21.31 -22.30 8.82
N TYR A 116 -20.34 -21.38 8.69
CA TYR A 116 -20.61 -20.00 8.26
C TYR A 116 -21.28 -19.96 6.86
N PRO A 117 -22.28 -19.08 6.61
CA PRO A 117 -22.85 -18.06 7.51
C PRO A 117 -24.05 -18.54 8.35
N PHE A 118 -24.40 -19.83 8.28
CA PHE A 118 -25.64 -20.35 8.88
C PHE A 118 -25.48 -20.90 10.29
N ALA A 119 -24.24 -21.03 10.78
CA ALA A 119 -23.92 -21.49 12.13
C ALA A 119 -23.39 -20.34 12.99
N ASP A 120 -23.72 -20.35 14.28
CA ASP A 120 -23.24 -19.36 15.23
C ASP A 120 -21.71 -19.37 15.37
N PRO A 121 -21.06 -18.20 15.52
CA PRO A 121 -19.62 -18.11 15.74
C PRO A 121 -19.21 -18.81 17.04
N PRO A 122 -18.07 -19.54 17.05
CA PRO A 122 -17.53 -20.09 18.29
C PRO A 122 -17.22 -18.95 19.28
N GLN A 123 -17.45 -19.18 20.57
CA GLN A 123 -17.37 -18.18 21.65
C GLN A 123 -16.12 -17.28 21.61
N LYS A 124 -14.95 -17.83 21.25
CA LYS A 124 -13.69 -17.06 21.11
C LYS A 124 -13.70 -16.00 20.01
N ILE A 125 -14.52 -16.20 18.96
CA ILE A 125 -14.70 -15.24 17.87
C ILE A 125 -15.72 -14.17 18.29
N GLN A 126 -16.75 -14.51 19.08
CA GLN A 126 -17.68 -13.51 19.61
C GLN A 126 -16.99 -12.43 20.46
N GLU A 127 -15.96 -12.78 21.23
CA GLU A 127 -15.16 -11.81 22.00
C GLU A 127 -14.44 -10.81 21.09
N THR A 128 -13.83 -11.26 19.99
CA THR A 128 -13.19 -10.35 19.03
C THR A 128 -14.21 -9.50 18.27
N TRP A 129 -15.36 -10.04 17.87
CA TRP A 129 -16.43 -9.24 17.25
C TRP A 129 -17.02 -8.18 18.20
N ASN A 130 -17.18 -8.50 19.48
CA ASN A 130 -17.66 -7.54 20.48
C ASN A 130 -16.64 -6.43 20.75
N ILE A 131 -15.33 -6.73 20.67
CA ILE A 131 -14.28 -5.68 20.73
C ILE A 131 -14.40 -4.75 19.52
N TYR A 132 -14.64 -5.26 18.32
CA TYR A 132 -14.82 -4.44 17.12
C TYR A 132 -16.13 -3.64 17.09
N GLN A 133 -17.23 -4.18 17.64
CA GLN A 133 -18.50 -3.44 17.75
C GLN A 133 -18.49 -2.44 18.92
N GLY A 134 -17.83 -2.78 20.04
CA GLY A 134 -17.69 -1.89 21.20
C GLY A 134 -16.77 -0.69 20.95
N ALA A 135 -15.76 -0.83 20.09
CA ALA A 135 -14.89 0.29 19.69
C ALA A 135 -15.61 1.37 18.86
N ASN A 136 -16.76 1.06 18.23
CA ASN A 136 -17.58 2.01 17.50
C ASN A 136 -18.74 2.60 18.32
N SER A 137 -18.92 2.23 19.59
CA SER A 137 -20.01 2.72 20.45
C SER A 137 -19.60 3.81 21.44
N VAL A 138 -18.38 4.36 21.34
CA VAL A 138 -17.97 5.52 22.17
C VAL A 138 -17.84 6.77 21.31
N LYS A 139 -19.00 7.39 21.02
CA LYS A 139 -19.30 8.83 21.11
C LYS A 139 -20.58 9.15 20.33
N GLY A 140 -21.61 9.60 21.05
CA GLY A 140 -22.78 10.31 20.50
C GLY A 140 -24.09 9.67 20.89
#